data_AF-M0HIN4-F1
#
_entry.id   AF-M0HIN4-F1
#
_cell.length_a   1.000
_cell.length_b   1.000
_cell.length_c   1.000
_cell.angle_alpha   90.00
_cell.angle_beta   90.00
_cell.angle_gamma   90.00
#
_symmetry.space_group_name_H-M   'P 1'
#
loop_
_entity.id
_entity.type
_entity.pdbx_description
1 polymer ?
#
loop_
_entity_poly.entity_id
_entity_poly.type
_entity_poly.pdbx_seq_one_letter_code
_entity_poly.pdbx_strand_id
1 'polypeptide(L)' 'MRDPSDPNGPPTVCDECGARHSFRRRFVTGGGWRAVYRCSECGSRAPSDAE' A
#
# COMPACT_ATOMS: atom_id res chain seq x y z
N MET A 1 -13.20 -16.49 -1.18
CA MET A 1 -11.75 -16.74 -1.06
C MET A 1 -11.05 -15.51 -1.60
N ARG A 2 -10.08 -14.94 -0.88
CA ARG A 2 -9.39 -13.70 -1.31
C ARG A 2 -8.23 -14.12 -2.19
N ASP A 3 -8.36 -13.85 -3.48
CA ASP A 3 -7.40 -14.22 -4.52
C ASP A 3 -6.02 -13.60 -4.18
N PRO A 4 -4.95 -14.40 -4.08
CA PRO A 4 -3.61 -13.93 -3.73
C PRO A 4 -2.91 -13.17 -4.86
N SER A 5 -3.55 -13.01 -6.03
CA SER A 5 -2.95 -12.48 -7.24
C SER A 5 -3.60 -11.17 -7.72
N ASP A 6 -4.22 -10.37 -6.85
CA ASP A 6 -4.57 -8.98 -7.18
C ASP A 6 -3.30 -8.11 -7.12
N PRO A 7 -2.65 -7.76 -8.25
CA PRO A 7 -1.46 -6.90 -8.25
C PRO A 7 -1.77 -5.48 -7.77
N ASN A 8 -3.06 -5.13 -7.63
CA ASN A 8 -3.53 -3.85 -7.11
C ASN A 8 -3.70 -3.84 -5.58
N GLY A 9 -3.42 -4.97 -4.91
CA GLY A 9 -3.51 -5.13 -3.47
C GLY A 9 -2.36 -4.41 -2.73
N PRO A 10 -2.58 -3.98 -1.47
CA PRO A 10 -1.48 -3.47 -0.65
C PRO A 10 -0.41 -4.54 -0.47
N PRO A 11 0.89 -4.16 -0.52
CA PRO A 11 1.95 -5.11 -0.24
C PRO A 11 1.77 -5.72 1.14
N THR A 12 2.11 -7.00 1.23
CA THR A 12 1.94 -7.78 2.46
C THR A 12 3.00 -7.45 3.49
N VAL A 13 4.16 -6.94 3.07
CA VAL A 13 5.31 -6.63 3.92
C VAL A 13 5.88 -5.27 3.51
N CYS A 14 6.23 -4.45 4.50
CA CYS A 14 6.88 -3.17 4.27
C CYS A 14 8.38 -3.38 4.12
N ASP A 15 8.95 -2.93 3.00
CA ASP A 15 10.39 -3.06 2.75
C ASP A 15 11.22 -2.22 3.74
N GLU A 16 10.71 -1.04 4.10
CA GLU A 16 11.41 -0.08 4.97
C GLU A 16 11.50 -0.52 6.44
N CYS A 17 10.45 -1.16 6.96
CA CYS A 17 10.37 -1.51 8.39
C CYS A 17 10.09 -2.99 8.66
N GLY A 18 9.98 -3.83 7.62
CA GLY A 18 9.69 -5.27 7.75
C GLY A 18 8.27 -5.62 8.22
N ALA A 19 7.43 -4.61 8.45
CA ALA A 19 6.11 -4.79 9.07
C ALA A 19 5.13 -5.50 8.11
N ARG A 20 4.47 -6.55 8.60
CA ARG A 20 3.56 -7.40 7.81
C ARG A 20 2.11 -6.95 7.99
N HIS A 21 1.34 -6.89 6.90
CA HIS A 21 -0.07 -6.44 6.87
C HIS A 21 -0.31 -5.04 7.44
N SER A 22 0.72 -4.20 7.50
CA SER A 22 0.65 -2.87 8.13
C SER A 22 0.24 -1.77 7.16
N PHE A 23 0.08 -2.06 5.87
CA PHE A 23 -0.35 -1.08 4.87
C PHE A 23 -1.84 -0.80 4.95
N ARG A 24 -2.18 0.47 5.12
CA ARG A 24 -3.55 0.97 5.03
C ARG A 24 -3.74 1.74 3.74
N ARG A 25 -4.87 1.48 3.06
CA ARG A 25 -5.32 2.27 1.92
C ARG A 25 -5.79 3.63 2.43
N ARG A 26 -5.30 4.71 1.83
CA ARG A 26 -5.74 6.08 2.05
C ARG A 26 -6.08 6.71 0.71
N PHE A 27 -7.10 7.56 0.69
CA PHE A 27 -7.44 8.35 -0.47
C PHE A 27 -6.86 9.74 -0.30
N VAL A 28 -6.13 10.21 -1.30
CA VAL A 28 -5.63 11.60 -1.33
C VAL A 28 -6.35 12.33 -2.45
N THR A 29 -6.71 13.59 -2.20
CA THR A 29 -7.56 14.42 -3.08
C THR A 29 -6.77 15.48 -3.86
N GLY A 30 -5.45 15.55 -3.70
CA GLY A 30 -4.58 16.62 -4.26
C GLY A 30 -4.32 16.53 -5.77
N GLY A 31 -5.35 16.34 -6.60
CA GLY A 31 -5.26 16.24 -8.07
C GLY A 31 -6.13 15.14 -8.69
N GLY A 32 -6.96 14.46 -7.88
CA GLY A 32 -7.81 13.34 -8.29
C GLY A 32 -7.97 12.36 -7.12
N TRP A 33 -9.03 11.54 -7.13
CA TRP A 33 -9.24 10.49 -6.12
C TRP A 33 -8.32 9.31 -6.42
N ARG A 34 -7.11 9.33 -5.85
CA ARG A 34 -6.19 8.18 -5.95
C ARG A 34 -6.05 7.48 -4.61
N ALA A 35 -6.11 6.15 -4.65
CA ALA A 35 -5.78 5.31 -3.53
C ALA A 35 -4.26 5.19 -3.42
N VAL A 36 -3.72 5.49 -2.25
CA VAL A 36 -2.31 5.26 -1.90
C VAL A 36 -2.25 4.36 -0.69
N TYR A 37 -1.27 3.46 -0.65
CA TYR A 37 -1.05 2.59 0.49
C TYR A 37 0.09 3.14 1.34
N ARG A 38 -0.13 3.20 2.65
CA ARG A 38 0.87 3.69 3.60
C ARG A 38 1.01 2.73 4.76
N CYS A 39 2.25 2.38 5.11
CA CYS A 39 2.55 1.59 6.28
C CYS A 39 2.11 2.34 7.54
N SER A 40 1.41 1.66 8.44
CA SER A 40 0.93 2.23 9.70
C SER A 40 2.03 2.36 10.74
N GLU A 41 3.09 1.55 10.65
CA GLU A 41 4.20 1.55 11.60
C GLU A 41 5.19 2.67 11.27
N CYS A 42 5.81 2.61 10.10
CA CYS A 42 6.86 3.54 9.70
C CYS A 42 6.36 4.73 8.85
N GLY A 43 5.11 4.68 8.34
CA GLY A 43 4.59 5.75 7.48
C GLY A 43 5.14 5.74 6.05
N SER A 44 5.91 4.73 5.66
CA SER A 44 6.42 4.59 4.29
C SER A 44 5.28 4.30 3.31
N ARG A 45 5.39 4.84 2.10
CA ARG A 45 4.43 4.54 1.02
C ARG A 45 4.75 3.16 0.46
N ALA A 46 3.72 2.40 0.08
CA ALA A 46 3.93 1.17 -0.66
C ALA A 46 4.66 1.49 -1.98
N PRO A 47 5.59 0.63 -2.44
CA PRO A 47 6.01 0.68 -3.83
C PRO A 47 4.75 0.50 -4.66
N SER A 48 4.32 1.59 -5.29
CA SER A 48 3.35 1.49 -6.37
C SER A 48 4.20 1.00 -7.53
N ASP A 49 4.10 -0.27 -7.84
CA ASP A 49 4.61 -0.80 -9.11
C ASP A 49 3.93 0.02 -10.21
N ALA A 50 4.67 1.00 -10.69
CA ALA A 50 4.31 1.87 -11.78
C ALA A 50 5.52 1.81 -12.72
N GLU A 51 5.47 0.85 -13.64
CA GLU A 51 6.19 0.97 -14.91
C GLU A 51 5.67 2.16 -15.71
#